data_AF-A0A9X6Z9W1-F1
#
_entry.id   AF-A0A9X6Z9W1-F1
#
_cell.length_a   1.000
_cell.length_b   1.000
_cell.length_c   1.000
_cell.angle_alpha   90.00
_cell.angle_beta   90.00
_cell.angle_gamma   90.00
#
_symmetry.space_group_name_H-M   'P 1'
#
loop_
_entity.id
_entity.type
_entity.pdbx_description
1 polymer ?
#
loop_
_entity_poly.entity_id
_entity_poly.type
_entity_poly.pdbx_seq_one_letter_code
_entity_poly.pdbx_strand_id
1 'polypeptide(L)'
;MKGLKYIDWKGWLILFVLLVFVASLYIMTNGQNPSDITEKYTYKNIKIAENLVTSEVNKESKYVKLFDLQGSELNSENYADNPDWTQKDLKCLVKTNDGIYRVYFNVEQVPDKEIYTGYMPSIMRVEIYTPKSIKKLVREDK
;
A
#
# COMPACT_ATOMS: atom_id res chain seq x y z
N MET A 1 -47.34 35.49 -2.59
CA MET A 1 -46.27 34.58 -2.13
C MET A 1 -46.92 33.22 -1.89
N LYS A 2 -46.69 32.22 -2.75
CA LYS A 2 -47.29 30.88 -2.60
C LYS A 2 -46.58 30.15 -1.46
N GLY A 3 -47.33 29.78 -0.44
CA GLY A 3 -46.83 29.17 0.80
C GLY A 3 -46.09 27.87 0.55
N LEU A 4 -44.96 27.68 1.23
CA LEU A 4 -44.31 26.38 1.34
C LEU A 4 -45.33 25.42 1.95
N LYS A 5 -45.73 24.40 1.17
CA LYS A 5 -46.48 23.26 1.70
C LYS A 5 -45.61 22.60 2.77
N TYR A 6 -46.17 22.42 3.97
CA TYR A 6 -45.54 21.64 5.04
C TYR A 6 -45.21 20.23 4.52
N ILE A 7 -43.94 19.84 4.60
CA ILE A 7 -43.51 18.46 4.40
C ILE A 7 -43.97 17.68 5.63
N ASP A 8 -44.79 16.65 5.42
CA ASP A 8 -45.24 15.78 6.50
C ASP A 8 -44.11 14.85 6.97
N TRP A 9 -44.30 14.15 8.08
CA TRP A 9 -43.29 13.23 8.63
C TRP A 9 -42.84 12.17 7.61
N LYS A 10 -43.74 11.74 6.71
CA LYS A 10 -43.42 10.77 5.65
C LYS A 10 -42.50 11.38 4.60
N GLY A 11 -42.73 12.64 4.21
CA GLY A 11 -41.85 13.38 3.31
C GLY A 11 -40.45 13.61 3.90
N TRP A 12 -40.35 13.88 5.20
CA TRP A 12 -39.06 13.95 5.90
C TRP A 12 -38.34 12.60 5.92
N LEU A 13 -39.08 11.51 6.14
CA LEU A 13 -38.53 10.15 6.14
C LEU A 13 -38.01 9.76 4.75
N ILE A 14 -38.74 10.08 3.68
CA ILE A 14 -38.32 9.85 2.29
C ILE A 14 -37.06 10.67 1.96
N LEU A 15 -37.02 11.95 2.35
CA LEU A 15 -35.85 12.81 2.16
C LEU A 15 -34.62 12.24 2.87
N PHE A 16 -34.79 11.76 4.11
CA PHE A 16 -33.71 11.15 4.88
C PHE A 16 -33.19 9.88 4.21
N VAL A 17 -34.08 8.99 3.74
CA VAL A 17 -33.70 7.78 3.00
C VAL A 17 -32.92 8.13 1.73
N LEU A 18 -33.36 9.14 0.98
CA LEU A 18 -32.65 9.63 -0.21
C LEU A 18 -31.26 10.18 0.14
N LEU A 19 -31.14 10.94 1.22
CA LEU A 19 -29.86 11.49 1.69
C LEU A 19 -28.88 10.38 2.07
N VAL A 20 -29.35 9.38 2.82
CA VAL A 20 -28.55 8.20 3.19
C VAL A 20 -28.15 7.40 1.95
N PHE A 21 -29.07 7.19 1.01
CA PHE A 21 -28.79 6.48 -0.24
C PHE A 21 -27.72 7.21 -1.08
N VAL A 22 -27.85 8.52 -1.27
CA VAL A 22 -26.85 9.33 -2.00
C VAL A 22 -25.49 9.33 -1.30
N ALA A 23 -25.47 9.48 0.04
CA ALA A 23 -24.24 9.40 0.81
C ALA A 23 -23.57 8.03 0.69
N SER A 24 -24.36 6.94 0.72
CA SER A 24 -23.84 5.57 0.55
C SER A 24 -23.26 5.33 -0.84
N LEU A 25 -23.91 5.84 -1.90
CA LEU A 25 -23.39 5.76 -3.27
C LEU A 25 -22.09 6.56 -3.42
N TYR A 26 -22.03 7.76 -2.84
CA TYR A 26 -20.84 8.59 -2.86
C TYR A 26 -19.64 7.94 -2.15
N ILE A 27 -19.88 7.27 -1.03
CA ILE A 27 -18.86 6.51 -0.31
C ILE A 27 -18.39 5.30 -1.12
N MET A 28 -19.32 4.55 -1.72
CA MET A 28 -19.00 3.35 -2.49
C MET A 28 -18.21 3.68 -3.77
N THR A 29 -18.47 4.82 -4.41
CA THR A 29 -17.75 5.22 -5.64
C THR A 29 -16.40 5.88 -5.38
N ASN A 30 -16.21 6.53 -4.22
CA ASN A 30 -14.97 7.25 -3.90
C ASN A 30 -14.10 6.56 -2.84
N GLY A 31 -14.59 5.48 -2.23
CA GLY A 31 -13.82 4.68 -1.28
C GLY A 31 -12.77 3.83 -2.01
N GLN A 32 -11.51 3.97 -1.62
CA GLN A 32 -10.47 3.01 -2.00
C GLN A 32 -10.62 1.73 -1.17
N ASN A 33 -10.50 0.57 -1.82
CA ASN A 33 -10.46 -0.69 -1.09
C ASN A 33 -9.10 -0.86 -0.39
N PRO A 34 -9.05 -1.43 0.82
CA PRO A 34 -7.80 -1.74 1.52
C PRO A 34 -6.79 -2.57 0.69
N SER A 35 -7.29 -3.48 -0.15
CA SER A 35 -6.51 -4.28 -1.09
C SER A 35 -5.74 -3.40 -2.08
N ASP A 36 -6.45 -2.45 -2.70
CA ASP A 36 -5.91 -1.59 -3.76
C ASP A 36 -4.82 -0.66 -3.21
N ILE A 37 -4.98 -0.20 -1.97
CA ILE A 37 -3.96 0.58 -1.27
C ILE A 37 -2.74 -0.29 -0.98
N THR A 38 -2.94 -1.50 -0.43
CA THR A 38 -1.85 -2.43 -0.13
C THR A 38 -1.05 -2.75 -1.38
N GLU A 39 -1.74 -3.11 -2.46
CA GLU A 39 -1.14 -3.39 -3.76
C GLU A 39 -0.32 -2.21 -4.29
N LYS A 40 -0.91 -1.00 -4.33
CA LYS A 40 -0.23 0.22 -4.75
C LYS A 40 1.08 0.45 -3.99
N TYR A 41 1.06 0.27 -2.67
CA TYR A 41 2.24 0.50 -1.84
C TYR A 41 3.25 -0.64 -1.93
N THR A 42 2.83 -1.89 -2.15
CA THR A 42 3.73 -3.00 -2.45
C THR A 42 4.56 -2.71 -3.70
N TYR A 43 3.93 -2.30 -4.81
CA TYR A 43 4.65 -1.89 -6.02
C TYR A 43 5.64 -0.74 -5.78
N LYS A 44 5.17 0.29 -5.07
CA LYS A 44 5.99 1.47 -4.76
C LYS A 44 7.22 1.06 -3.93
N ASN A 45 7.03 0.17 -2.96
CA ASN A 45 8.08 -0.26 -2.04
C ASN A 45 9.12 -1.14 -2.72
N ILE A 46 8.72 -2.06 -3.60
CA ILE A 46 9.66 -2.85 -4.40
C ILE A 46 10.54 -1.92 -5.22
N LYS A 47 9.95 -0.94 -5.91
CA LYS A 47 10.69 0.03 -6.74
C LYS A 47 11.66 0.91 -5.93
N ILE A 48 11.25 1.35 -4.73
CA ILE A 48 12.14 2.11 -3.84
C ILE A 48 13.29 1.23 -3.39
N ALA A 49 13.01 -0.02 -2.98
CA ALA A 49 14.03 -0.98 -2.55
C ALA A 49 15.04 -1.27 -3.68
N GLU A 50 14.58 -1.46 -4.92
CA GLU A 50 15.44 -1.66 -6.09
C GLU A 50 16.43 -0.51 -6.27
N ASN A 51 15.94 0.73 -6.17
CA ASN A 51 16.77 1.93 -6.30
C ASN A 51 17.81 2.02 -5.17
N LEU A 52 17.39 1.78 -3.92
CA LEU A 52 18.29 1.79 -2.76
C LEU A 52 19.40 0.74 -2.91
N VAL A 53 19.04 -0.49 -3.27
CA VAL A 53 20.01 -1.58 -3.45
C VAL A 53 20.94 -1.28 -4.62
N THR A 54 20.42 -0.79 -5.74
CA THR A 54 21.23 -0.40 -6.89
C THR A 54 22.28 0.65 -6.51
N SER A 55 21.88 1.66 -5.73
CA SER A 55 22.78 2.70 -5.27
C SER A 55 23.87 2.20 -4.31
N GLU A 56 23.54 1.23 -3.46
CA GLU A 56 24.47 0.71 -2.44
C GLU A 56 25.46 -0.29 -3.04
N VAL A 57 25.00 -1.15 -3.93
CA VAL A 57 25.82 -2.20 -4.54
C VAL A 57 26.67 -1.66 -5.71
N ASN A 58 26.46 -0.40 -6.12
CA ASN A 58 27.15 0.29 -7.22
C ASN A 58 27.20 -0.54 -8.52
N LYS A 59 26.07 -1.19 -8.85
CA LYS A 59 25.88 -1.95 -10.08
C LYS A 59 24.78 -1.30 -10.92
N GLU A 60 24.80 -1.49 -12.23
CA GLU A 60 23.69 -1.02 -13.06
C GLU A 60 22.38 -1.68 -12.62
N SER A 61 21.28 -0.92 -12.57
CA SER A 61 19.96 -1.37 -12.09
C SER A 61 19.45 -2.64 -12.77
N LYS A 62 19.79 -2.84 -14.06
CA LYS A 62 19.42 -4.03 -14.84
C LYS A 62 20.01 -5.35 -14.31
N TYR A 63 21.00 -5.28 -13.41
CA TYR A 63 21.63 -6.44 -12.77
C TYR A 63 21.22 -6.63 -11.31
N VAL A 64 20.33 -5.77 -10.79
CA VAL A 64 19.84 -5.85 -9.41
C VAL A 64 18.40 -6.32 -9.47
N LYS A 65 18.21 -7.61 -9.20
CA LYS A 65 16.89 -8.21 -9.03
C LYS A 65 16.65 -8.50 -7.56
N LEU A 66 15.50 -8.10 -7.06
CA LEU A 66 15.05 -8.43 -5.71
C LEU A 66 14.36 -9.80 -5.73
N PHE A 67 14.52 -10.55 -4.66
CA PHE A 67 13.89 -11.84 -4.44
C PHE A 67 13.29 -11.85 -3.03
N ASP A 68 12.22 -12.59 -2.84
CA ASP A 68 11.71 -12.87 -1.50
C ASP A 68 12.69 -13.81 -0.76
N LEU A 69 12.39 -14.08 0.51
CA LEU A 69 13.22 -14.98 1.31
C LEU A 69 13.13 -16.45 0.88
N GLN A 70 12.14 -16.81 0.07
CA GLN A 70 11.98 -18.14 -0.51
C GLN A 70 12.75 -18.29 -1.84
N GLY A 71 13.28 -17.18 -2.37
CA GLY A 71 14.08 -17.13 -3.59
C GLY A 71 13.30 -16.85 -4.87
N SER A 72 12.01 -16.52 -4.76
CA SER A 72 11.14 -16.11 -5.86
C SER A 72 11.42 -14.65 -6.24
N GLU A 73 11.46 -14.36 -7.55
CA GLU A 73 11.75 -13.01 -8.04
C GLU A 73 10.60 -12.06 -7.68
N LEU A 74 10.96 -10.94 -7.06
CA LEU A 74 10.03 -9.87 -6.73
C LEU A 74 9.87 -8.99 -7.97
N ASN A 75 8.86 -9.28 -8.77
CA ASN A 75 8.39 -8.37 -9.79
C ASN A 75 7.07 -7.74 -9.33
N SER A 76 6.78 -6.58 -9.90
CA SER A 76 5.49 -5.94 -9.73
C SER A 76 4.35 -6.93 -10.04
N GLU A 77 4.42 -7.61 -11.18
CA GLU A 77 3.32 -8.40 -11.72
C GLU A 77 2.88 -9.59 -10.84
N ASN A 78 3.77 -10.17 -10.01
CA ASN A 78 3.45 -11.36 -9.20
C ASN A 78 3.35 -11.08 -7.70
N TYR A 79 3.73 -9.88 -7.22
CA TYR A 79 3.76 -9.56 -5.78
C TYR A 79 2.77 -8.48 -5.34
N ALA A 80 1.93 -8.00 -6.26
CA ALA A 80 0.82 -7.08 -5.99
C ALA A 80 0.07 -7.37 -4.67
N ASP A 81 -0.25 -8.64 -4.44
CA ASP A 81 -1.07 -9.08 -3.31
C ASP A 81 -0.28 -9.49 -2.07
N ASN A 82 1.05 -9.31 -2.06
CA ASN A 82 1.87 -9.73 -0.92
C ASN A 82 1.94 -8.62 0.15
N PRO A 83 1.29 -8.79 1.32
CA PRO A 83 1.27 -7.78 2.37
C PRO A 83 2.62 -7.62 3.08
N ASP A 84 3.57 -8.54 2.93
CA ASP A 84 4.88 -8.46 3.59
C ASP A 84 5.64 -7.20 3.14
N TRP A 85 5.33 -6.69 1.94
CA TRP A 85 5.94 -5.50 1.38
C TRP A 85 5.42 -4.18 1.93
N THR A 86 4.47 -4.20 2.87
CA THR A 86 3.99 -3.01 3.59
C THR A 86 4.26 -3.06 5.09
N GLN A 87 4.96 -4.07 5.60
CA GLN A 87 5.19 -4.30 7.03
C GLN A 87 6.42 -3.57 7.60
N LYS A 88 6.58 -3.59 8.93
CA LYS A 88 7.68 -2.90 9.64
C LYS A 88 9.06 -3.52 9.40
N ASP A 89 9.13 -4.82 9.15
CA ASP A 89 10.36 -5.60 9.07
C ASP A 89 10.73 -5.97 7.63
N LEU A 90 10.65 -4.99 6.72
CA LEU A 90 11.00 -5.17 5.31
C LEU A 90 12.42 -5.70 5.13
N LYS A 91 12.49 -6.79 4.38
CA LYS A 91 13.72 -7.50 4.04
C LYS A 91 13.54 -8.25 2.72
N CYS A 92 14.61 -8.37 1.96
CA CYS A 92 14.62 -9.12 0.70
C CYS A 92 15.98 -9.80 0.48
N LEU A 93 16.03 -10.68 -0.50
CA LEU A 93 17.26 -11.20 -1.06
C LEU A 93 17.62 -10.43 -2.34
N VAL A 94 18.90 -10.26 -2.58
CA VAL A 94 19.45 -9.66 -3.79
C VAL A 94 20.47 -10.63 -4.34
N LYS A 95 20.23 -11.12 -5.55
CA LYS A 95 21.21 -11.97 -6.24
C LYS A 95 22.08 -11.10 -7.12
N THR A 96 23.38 -11.25 -6.98
CA THR A 96 24.38 -10.54 -7.75
C THR A 96 25.46 -11.52 -8.23
N ASN A 97 26.35 -11.09 -9.13
CA ASN A 97 27.38 -11.96 -9.68
C ASN A 97 28.35 -12.56 -8.63
N ASP A 98 28.59 -11.86 -7.52
CA ASP A 98 29.51 -12.24 -6.44
C ASP A 98 28.83 -12.96 -5.27
N GLY A 99 27.50 -13.07 -5.27
CA GLY A 99 26.78 -13.81 -4.25
C GLY A 99 25.34 -13.36 -4.05
N ILE A 100 24.70 -13.99 -3.07
CA ILE A 100 23.36 -13.65 -2.60
C ILE A 100 23.50 -12.84 -1.32
N TYR A 101 22.77 -11.74 -1.25
CA TYR A 101 22.76 -10.85 -0.10
C TYR A 101 21.36 -10.73 0.45
N ARG A 102 21.21 -10.82 1.77
CA ARG A 102 19.99 -10.41 2.47
C ARG A 102 20.08 -8.95 2.85
N VAL A 103 19.08 -8.19 2.44
CA VAL A 103 18.97 -6.75 2.69
C VAL A 103 17.87 -6.51 3.71
N TYR A 104 18.18 -5.70 4.71
CA TYR A 104 17.26 -5.22 5.73
C TYR A 104 17.06 -3.72 5.53
N PHE A 105 15.82 -3.24 5.57
CA PHE A 105 15.51 -1.82 5.37
C PHE A 105 15.21 -1.13 6.70
N ASN A 106 15.61 0.13 6.80
CA ASN A 106 14.94 1.07 7.69
C ASN A 106 13.67 1.52 6.98
N VAL A 107 12.54 1.51 7.69
CA VAL A 107 11.25 1.85 7.12
C VAL A 107 10.67 3.10 7.79
N GLU A 108 9.78 3.78 7.09
CA GLU A 108 8.95 4.85 7.64
C GLU A 108 7.47 4.56 7.41
N GLN A 109 6.63 4.99 8.35
CA GLN A 109 5.19 4.81 8.25
C GLN A 109 4.61 5.81 7.25
N VAL A 110 3.75 5.34 6.36
CA VAL A 110 2.98 6.20 5.45
C VAL A 110 1.94 6.98 6.26
N PRO A 111 1.82 8.30 6.08
CA PRO A 111 0.81 9.10 6.77
C PRO A 111 -0.63 8.64 6.46
N ASP A 112 -1.48 8.55 7.49
CA ASP A 112 -2.90 8.14 7.39
C ASP A 112 -3.69 8.83 6.27
N LYS A 113 -3.38 10.11 5.99
CA LYS A 113 -4.01 10.89 4.92
C LYS A 113 -3.81 10.32 3.51
N GLU A 114 -2.77 9.51 3.30
CA GLU A 114 -2.43 8.92 1.99
C GLU A 114 -3.03 7.51 1.79
N ILE A 115 -3.59 6.93 2.86
CA ILE A 115 -4.08 5.55 2.94
C ILE A 115 -5.55 5.47 3.40
N TYR A 116 -6.28 6.59 3.29
CA TYR A 116 -7.65 6.69 3.75
C TYR A 116 -8.61 5.88 2.86
N THR A 117 -9.17 4.81 3.41
CA THR A 117 -10.23 4.02 2.78
C THR A 117 -11.58 4.67 3.12
N GLY A 118 -12.32 5.16 2.12
CA GLY A 118 -13.60 5.86 2.33
C GLY A 118 -14.74 5.00 2.91
N TYR A 119 -14.54 3.70 3.13
CA TYR A 119 -15.56 2.76 3.59
C TYR A 119 -15.78 2.79 5.12
N MET A 120 -16.82 3.51 5.57
CA MET A 120 -17.51 3.43 6.90
C MET A 120 -16.64 3.51 8.19
N PRO A 121 -17.22 3.88 9.36
CA PRO A 121 -16.46 4.27 10.56
C PRO A 121 -15.82 3.12 11.35
N SER A 122 -15.79 1.90 10.81
CA SER A 122 -14.90 0.84 11.30
C SER A 122 -13.55 1.01 10.60
N ILE A 123 -12.77 1.96 11.11
CA ILE A 123 -11.47 2.37 10.58
C ILE A 123 -10.51 1.17 10.59
N MET A 124 -10.53 0.32 9.56
CA MET A 124 -9.49 -0.65 9.32
C MET A 124 -8.29 0.14 8.79
N ARG A 125 -7.53 0.74 9.71
CA ARG A 125 -6.27 1.42 9.37
C ARG A 125 -5.32 0.35 8.87
N VAL A 126 -5.11 0.31 7.56
CA VAL A 126 -4.01 -0.47 6.99
C VAL A 126 -2.74 0.25 7.38
N GLU A 127 -1.97 -0.28 8.33
CA GLU A 127 -0.65 0.29 8.62
C GLU A 127 0.30 -0.06 7.48
N ILE A 128 0.80 0.95 6.78
CA ILE A 128 1.73 0.77 5.66
C ILE A 128 3.06 1.42 6.00
N TYR A 129 4.14 0.68 5.75
CA TYR A 129 5.52 1.13 5.91
C TYR A 129 6.24 1.09 4.56
N THR A 130 7.13 2.03 4.32
CA THR A 130 7.92 2.13 3.08
C THR A 130 9.42 2.12 3.37
N PRO A 131 10.26 1.47 2.53
CA PRO A 131 11.71 1.54 2.67
C PRO A 131 12.22 2.98 2.59
N LYS A 132 13.08 3.36 3.52
CA LYS A 132 13.72 4.68 3.58
C LYS A 132 15.22 4.61 3.28
N SER A 133 15.90 3.61 3.86
CA SER A 133 17.32 3.36 3.63
C SER A 133 17.66 1.90 3.90
N ILE A 134 18.84 1.46 3.46
CA ILE A 134 19.36 0.14 3.82
C ILE A 134 19.88 0.20 5.26
N LYS A 135 19.32 -0.65 6.11
CA LYS A 135 19.78 -0.83 7.49
C LYS A 135 21.02 -1.70 7.54
N LYS A 136 21.00 -2.81 6.78
CA LYS A 136 22.08 -3.80 6.76
C LYS A 136 22.00 -4.62 5.49
N LEU A 137 23.17 -4.98 4.96
CA LEU A 137 23.33 -5.93 3.86
C LEU A 137 24.25 -7.06 4.36
N VAL A 138 23.78 -8.31 4.26
CA VAL A 138 24.47 -9.50 4.79
C VAL A 138 24.64 -10.51 3.67
N ARG A 139 25.86 -10.97 3.42
CA ARG A 139 26.09 -12.06 2.48
C ARG A 139 25.51 -13.35 3.06
N GLU A 140 24.69 -14.05 2.28
CA GLU A 140 24.26 -15.40 2.62
C GLU A 140 25.40 -16.34 2.25
N ASP A 141 25.97 -17.00 3.25
CA ASP A 141 26.91 -18.10 3.03
C ASP A 141 26.11 -19.32 2.55
N LYS A 142 26.60 -19.98 1.49
CA LYS A 142 25.99 -21.21 0.97
C LYS A 142 26.10 -22.36 1.97
#